data_AF-A0A7Y9HJT7-F1
#
_entry.id   AF-A0A7Y9HJT7-F1
#
_cell.length_a   1.000
_cell.length_b   1.000
_cell.length_c   1.000
_cell.angle_alpha   90.00
_cell.angle_beta   90.00
_cell.angle_gamma   90.00
#
_symmetry.space_group_name_H-M   'P 1'
#
loop_
_entity.id
_entity.type
_entity.pdbx_description
1 polymer ?
#
loop_
_entity_poly.entity_id
_entity_poly.type
_entity_poly.pdbx_seq_one_letter_code
_entity_poly.pdbx_strand_id
1 'polypeptide(L)'
;MADGLTRALGGIWLALACLAGPAAPALAQSPSPSPDIVSLDRPRILRAADAALAEAPVTITAFPSPRSSGGPHDFYSEGDYWWPDPAHPGGPYIQRDGLTNPDNFVAHRRALVRFSMQMPALAAAWRISGDGRYARHAVDHLHAWFIGPDTRLNPNLQYAQAISGVTKGRGIGIIDTVHLVEVARAIEVLRDGGQLAADEQAGIERWFTEYLHWLTSSKNGHDERDAKNNHGTCWLLQVAAFAHLTGDQQLLATARERFKTVLLPTQLAADGSLPLELKRTKPYGYALFDLEALAALCQILSTPDDNLWTYATPDGRSMAKAMAWMAPYIRDKRAWPLPPDVMYDKQWPMRHASLLFAGRALGRADYLALWAGLPADSTVEEVNRNFFIRQPVLW
;
A
#
# COMPACT_ATOMS: atom_id res chain seq x y z
N MET A 1 -46.78 -43.87 66.94
CA MET A 1 -48.24 -43.94 67.07
C MET A 1 -48.84 -43.10 65.96
N ALA A 2 -49.73 -43.72 65.19
CA ALA A 2 -50.51 -43.24 64.05
C ALA A 2 -49.72 -42.81 62.79
N ASP A 3 -50.12 -43.10 61.55
CA ASP A 3 -50.95 -44.11 60.86
C ASP A 3 -51.37 -43.48 59.52
N GLY A 4 -51.64 -44.29 58.49
CA GLY A 4 -52.36 -43.87 57.26
C GLY A 4 -51.44 -43.75 56.03
N LEU A 5 -51.18 -44.77 55.20
CA LEU A 5 -52.07 -45.63 54.40
C LEU A 5 -52.84 -44.90 53.27
N THR A 6 -52.46 -45.25 52.04
CA THR A 6 -53.27 -45.34 50.79
C THR A 6 -53.80 -44.08 50.10
N ARG A 7 -53.42 -43.89 48.82
CA ARG A 7 -54.29 -44.18 47.65
C ARG A 7 -53.56 -43.96 46.32
N ALA A 8 -53.73 -44.92 45.42
CA ALA A 8 -53.34 -44.87 44.03
C ALA A 8 -54.29 -44.00 43.21
N LEU A 9 -53.76 -43.20 42.27
CA LEU A 9 -54.48 -42.71 41.10
C LEU A 9 -53.50 -42.61 39.91
N GLY A 10 -53.86 -43.26 38.81
CA GLY A 10 -53.11 -43.26 37.56
C GLY A 10 -53.12 -41.89 36.90
N GLY A 11 -51.96 -41.51 36.37
CA GLY A 11 -51.76 -40.32 35.55
C GLY A 11 -51.23 -40.72 34.18
N ILE A 12 -52.00 -40.36 33.16
CA ILE A 12 -51.74 -40.57 31.73
C ILE A 12 -50.49 -39.80 31.30
N TRP A 13 -49.53 -40.49 30.69
CA TRP A 13 -48.38 -39.86 30.03
C TRP A 13 -48.81 -39.30 28.67
N LEU A 14 -49.04 -37.98 28.59
CA LEU A 14 -49.11 -37.26 27.32
C LEU A 14 -47.69 -36.89 26.88
N ALA A 15 -47.15 -37.65 25.92
CA ALA A 15 -45.94 -37.28 25.21
C ALA A 15 -46.26 -36.12 24.25
N LEU A 16 -45.79 -34.90 24.57
CA LEU A 16 -45.73 -33.81 23.60
C LEU A 16 -44.62 -34.11 22.58
N ALA A 17 -45.00 -34.54 21.39
CA ALA A 17 -44.12 -34.57 20.24
C ALA A 17 -43.97 -33.14 19.69
N CYS A 18 -42.90 -32.44 20.06
CA CYS A 18 -42.47 -31.24 19.36
C CYS A 18 -41.94 -31.64 17.98
N LEU A 19 -42.79 -31.54 16.96
CA LEU A 19 -42.38 -31.61 15.56
C LEU A 19 -41.55 -30.36 15.24
N ALA A 20 -40.22 -30.50 15.24
CA ALA A 20 -39.32 -29.51 14.67
C ALA A 20 -39.54 -29.48 13.15
N GLY A 21 -40.24 -28.45 12.67
CA GLY A 21 -40.36 -28.19 11.24
C GLY A 21 -38.98 -27.87 10.64
N PRO A 22 -38.70 -28.24 9.38
CA PRO A 22 -37.43 -27.93 8.74
C PRO A 22 -37.21 -26.42 8.73
N ALA A 23 -36.07 -25.98 9.23
CA ALA A 23 -35.64 -24.59 9.15
C ALA A 23 -35.67 -24.15 7.68
N ALA A 24 -36.35 -23.04 7.39
CA ALA A 24 -36.34 -22.45 6.07
C ALA A 24 -34.88 -22.13 5.69
N PRO A 25 -34.42 -22.49 4.48
CA PRO A 25 -33.07 -22.15 4.06
C PRO A 25 -32.94 -20.63 4.08
N ALA A 26 -31.92 -20.15 4.79
CA ALA A 26 -31.52 -18.75 4.70
C ALA A 26 -31.32 -18.44 3.21
N LEU A 27 -32.10 -17.48 2.68
CA LEU A 27 -31.91 -16.98 1.33
C LEU A 27 -30.47 -16.51 1.22
N ALA A 28 -29.65 -17.28 0.49
CA ALA A 28 -28.32 -16.85 0.12
C ALA A 28 -28.48 -15.51 -0.61
N GLN A 29 -28.03 -14.43 0.02
CA GLN A 29 -27.97 -13.14 -0.65
C GLN A 29 -27.12 -13.34 -1.90
N SER A 30 -27.71 -13.06 -3.07
CA SER A 30 -26.97 -13.09 -4.31
C SER A 30 -25.71 -12.24 -4.14
N PRO A 31 -24.52 -12.71 -4.56
CA PRO A 31 -23.31 -11.92 -4.43
C PRO A 31 -23.56 -10.56 -5.10
N SER A 32 -23.40 -9.48 -4.33
CA SER A 32 -23.52 -8.14 -4.88
C SER A 32 -22.56 -8.04 -6.07
N PRO A 33 -22.99 -7.51 -7.22
CA PRO A 33 -22.12 -7.39 -8.37
C PRO A 33 -20.87 -6.60 -7.99
N SER A 34 -19.71 -7.05 -8.48
CA SER A 34 -18.44 -6.34 -8.31
C SER A 34 -18.61 -4.88 -8.75
N PRO A 35 -18.13 -3.90 -7.98
CA PRO A 35 -18.33 -2.50 -8.32
C PRO A 35 -17.70 -2.20 -9.67
N ASP A 36 -18.45 -1.52 -10.53
CA ASP A 36 -17.89 -0.91 -11.73
C ASP A 36 -17.01 0.27 -11.32
N ILE A 37 -15.70 -0.01 -11.18
CA ILE A 37 -14.70 0.97 -10.77
C ILE A 37 -14.70 2.17 -11.73
N VAL A 38 -14.85 1.94 -13.04
CA VAL A 38 -14.79 3.01 -14.03
C VAL A 38 -15.95 3.98 -13.78
N SER A 39 -17.17 3.46 -13.65
CA SER A 39 -18.33 4.31 -13.39
C SER A 39 -18.25 5.02 -12.04
N LEU A 40 -17.79 4.32 -10.99
CA LEU A 40 -17.66 4.89 -9.65
C LEU A 40 -16.62 6.01 -9.58
N ASP A 41 -15.46 5.81 -10.21
CA ASP A 41 -14.31 6.71 -10.08
C ASP A 41 -14.17 7.74 -11.19
N ARG A 42 -14.88 7.60 -12.32
CA ARG A 42 -14.73 8.51 -13.48
C ARG A 42 -14.73 9.99 -13.10
N PRO A 43 -15.68 10.52 -12.29
CA PRO A 43 -15.67 11.94 -11.94
C PRO A 43 -14.40 12.36 -11.17
N ARG A 44 -13.90 11.49 -10.28
CA ARG A 44 -12.72 11.75 -9.45
C ARG A 44 -11.43 11.70 -10.27
N ILE A 45 -11.30 10.67 -11.11
CA ILE A 45 -10.17 10.49 -12.03
C ILE A 45 -10.04 11.70 -12.95
N LEU A 46 -11.13 12.09 -13.62
CA LEU A 46 -11.08 13.21 -14.56
C LEU A 46 -10.75 14.53 -13.86
N ARG A 47 -11.33 14.82 -12.69
CA ARG A 47 -10.96 16.02 -11.92
C ARG A 47 -9.48 16.06 -11.54
N ALA A 48 -8.93 14.94 -11.06
CA ALA A 48 -7.52 14.87 -10.68
C ALA A 48 -6.60 15.03 -11.90
N ALA A 49 -6.96 14.43 -13.03
CA ALA A 49 -6.20 14.53 -14.27
C ALA A 49 -6.30 15.92 -14.91
N ASP A 50 -7.46 16.57 -14.88
CA ASP A 50 -7.64 17.94 -15.35
C ASP A 50 -6.81 18.94 -14.53
N ALA A 51 -6.74 18.74 -13.21
CA ALA A 51 -5.84 19.51 -12.35
C ALA A 51 -4.37 19.25 -12.71
N ALA A 52 -3.98 17.98 -12.93
CA ALA A 52 -2.62 17.63 -13.33
C ALA A 52 -2.23 18.21 -14.71
N LEU A 53 -3.15 18.24 -15.68
CA LEU A 53 -2.94 18.86 -17.00
C LEU A 53 -2.60 20.36 -16.91
N ALA A 54 -3.08 21.06 -15.89
CA ALA A 54 -2.82 22.48 -15.71
C ALA A 54 -1.43 22.76 -15.09
N GLU A 55 -0.71 21.73 -14.67
CA GLU A 55 0.56 21.86 -13.98
C GLU A 55 1.71 21.27 -14.81
N ALA A 56 2.82 21.99 -14.92
CA ALA A 56 4.03 21.46 -15.55
C ALA A 56 4.67 20.34 -14.72
N PRO A 57 5.40 19.40 -15.35
CA PRO A 57 6.31 18.51 -14.66
C PRO A 57 7.35 19.28 -13.86
N VAL A 58 7.49 18.94 -12.58
CA VAL A 58 8.51 19.48 -11.67
C VAL A 58 9.11 18.32 -10.91
N THR A 59 10.44 18.21 -10.93
CA THR A 59 11.19 17.11 -10.31
C THR A 59 12.04 17.62 -9.14
N ILE A 60 12.84 16.74 -8.56
CA ILE A 60 13.70 17.06 -7.42
C ILE A 60 14.78 18.10 -7.73
N THR A 61 15.21 18.25 -8.99
CA THR A 61 16.30 19.17 -9.35
C THR A 61 15.92 20.64 -9.14
N ALA A 62 14.62 20.94 -9.03
CA ALA A 62 14.10 22.26 -8.70
C ALA A 62 14.26 22.64 -7.20
N PHE A 63 14.67 21.70 -6.33
CA PHE A 63 14.62 21.88 -4.88
C PHE A 63 15.97 21.57 -4.20
N PRO A 64 17.02 22.38 -4.39
CA PRO A 64 18.31 22.11 -3.75
C PRO A 64 18.20 22.16 -2.22
N SER A 65 18.90 21.23 -1.55
CA SER A 65 19.06 21.23 -0.09
C SER A 65 20.52 21.43 0.28
N PRO A 66 20.88 22.48 1.05
CA PRO A 66 22.25 22.65 1.55
C PRO A 66 22.65 21.56 2.56
N ARG A 67 21.68 20.79 3.06
CA ARG A 67 21.90 19.65 3.98
C ARG A 67 22.19 18.34 3.25
N SER A 68 21.95 18.28 1.94
CA SER A 68 22.24 17.09 1.14
C SER A 68 23.73 16.93 0.88
N SER A 69 24.22 15.69 0.94
CA SER A 69 25.56 15.33 0.47
C SER A 69 25.58 14.79 -0.97
N GLY A 70 24.42 14.72 -1.63
CA GLY A 70 24.27 14.29 -3.01
C GLY A 70 24.27 15.46 -4.00
N GLY A 71 24.32 15.14 -5.29
CA GLY A 71 24.19 16.10 -6.38
C GLY A 71 22.73 16.52 -6.65
N PRO A 72 22.49 17.42 -7.61
CA PRO A 72 21.16 17.94 -7.93
C PRO A 72 20.13 16.87 -8.32
N HIS A 73 20.60 15.74 -8.86
CA HIS A 73 19.78 14.62 -9.31
C HIS A 73 19.59 13.53 -8.24
N ASP A 74 20.18 13.68 -7.06
CA ASP A 74 20.08 12.67 -6.00
C ASP A 74 18.91 12.97 -5.05
N PHE A 75 18.08 11.97 -4.80
CA PHE A 75 16.99 12.10 -3.84
C PHE A 75 17.51 12.29 -2.42
N TYR A 76 16.99 13.30 -1.71
CA TYR A 76 17.36 13.61 -0.34
C TYR A 76 16.11 13.81 0.52
N SER A 77 16.11 13.18 1.69
CA SER A 77 15.10 13.39 2.73
C SER A 77 15.75 13.18 4.10
N GLU A 78 15.09 13.67 5.15
CA GLU A 78 15.52 13.48 6.53
C GLU A 78 14.59 12.47 7.25
N GLY A 79 15.13 11.74 8.22
CA GLY A 79 14.37 10.80 9.01
C GLY A 79 13.27 11.50 9.81
N ASP A 80 12.01 11.10 9.60
CA ASP A 80 10.85 11.83 10.12
C ASP A 80 10.85 12.05 11.63
N TYR A 81 11.29 11.02 12.36
CA TYR A 81 11.15 10.97 13.81
C TYR A 81 12.45 11.37 14.53
N TRP A 82 13.37 12.06 13.86
CA TRP A 82 14.66 12.45 14.43
C TRP A 82 14.67 13.93 14.76
N TRP A 83 15.02 14.25 16.00
CA TRP A 83 14.93 15.60 16.58
C TRP A 83 16.27 16.03 17.18
N PRO A 84 16.59 17.34 17.22
CA PRO A 84 17.70 17.84 18.02
C PRO A 84 17.60 17.37 19.47
N ASP A 85 18.72 16.95 20.05
CA ASP A 85 18.80 16.61 21.46
C ASP A 85 19.00 17.90 22.29
N PRO A 86 18.02 18.32 23.12
CA PRO A 86 18.18 19.50 23.98
C PRO A 86 19.30 19.35 25.00
N ALA A 87 19.66 18.11 25.38
CA ALA A 87 20.75 17.85 26.31
C ALA A 87 22.14 18.02 25.68
N HIS A 88 22.25 17.89 24.35
CA HIS A 88 23.50 18.00 23.61
C HIS A 88 23.32 18.86 22.35
N PRO A 89 23.24 20.20 22.50
CA PRO A 89 23.12 21.10 21.35
C PRO A 89 24.26 20.89 20.34
N GLY A 90 23.91 20.65 19.07
CA GLY A 90 24.87 20.35 18.00
C GLY A 90 25.32 18.89 17.91
N GLY A 91 24.87 18.03 18.84
CA GLY A 91 25.09 16.59 18.81
C GLY A 91 24.17 15.84 17.82
N PRO A 92 24.31 14.51 17.73
CA PRO A 92 23.44 13.67 16.91
C PRO A 92 21.97 13.82 17.30
N TYR A 93 21.08 13.75 16.31
CA TYR A 93 19.64 13.77 16.57
C TYR A 93 19.21 12.50 17.34
N ILE A 94 18.11 12.61 18.08
CA ILE A 94 17.49 11.52 18.85
C ILE A 94 16.11 11.16 18.28
N GLN A 95 15.73 9.89 18.39
CA GLN A 95 14.48 9.38 17.84
C GLN A 95 13.28 9.64 18.77
N ARG A 96 12.14 10.05 18.21
CA ARG A 96 10.84 10.19 18.87
C ARG A 96 9.74 9.55 18.00
N ASP A 97 9.48 8.26 18.22
CA ASP A 97 8.65 7.47 17.30
C ASP A 97 7.23 8.04 17.10
N GLY A 98 6.83 8.17 15.84
CA GLY A 98 5.52 8.71 15.46
C GLY A 98 5.36 10.21 15.60
N LEU A 99 6.40 10.97 15.98
CA LEU A 99 6.38 12.43 16.05
C LEU A 99 7.26 13.01 14.96
N THR A 100 6.64 13.48 13.88
CA THR A 100 7.34 14.07 12.73
C THR A 100 7.98 15.40 13.11
N ASN A 101 9.28 15.55 12.84
CA ASN A 101 10.00 16.81 12.99
C ASN A 101 9.56 17.80 11.88
N PRO A 102 8.95 18.94 12.23
CA PRO A 102 8.50 19.93 11.25
C PRO A 102 9.64 20.64 10.52
N ASP A 103 10.87 20.61 11.06
CA ASP A 103 12.04 21.27 10.47
C ASP A 103 12.75 20.40 9.41
N ASN A 104 12.20 19.22 9.12
CA ASN A 104 12.74 18.33 8.11
C ASN A 104 12.66 18.95 6.71
N PHE A 105 13.69 18.73 5.91
CA PHE A 105 13.64 18.94 4.48
C PHE A 105 12.71 17.92 3.84
N VAL A 106 11.59 18.39 3.31
CA VAL A 106 10.53 17.56 2.72
C VAL A 106 10.28 17.82 1.24
N ALA A 107 11.03 18.72 0.60
CA ALA A 107 10.72 19.17 -0.75
C ALA A 107 10.82 18.06 -1.81
N HIS A 108 11.86 17.22 -1.78
CA HIS A 108 11.98 16.09 -2.72
C HIS A 108 10.86 15.07 -2.52
N ARG A 109 10.53 14.76 -1.26
CA ARG A 109 9.40 13.88 -0.93
C ARG A 109 8.08 14.43 -1.47
N ARG A 110 7.80 15.72 -1.24
CA ARG A 110 6.60 16.39 -1.76
C ARG A 110 6.53 16.34 -3.28
N ALA A 111 7.65 16.59 -3.97
CA ALA A 111 7.72 16.47 -5.42
C ALA A 111 7.39 15.05 -5.90
N LEU A 112 7.94 14.03 -5.24
CA LEU A 112 7.71 12.62 -5.57
C LEU A 112 6.27 12.16 -5.28
N VAL A 113 5.71 12.55 -4.14
CA VAL A 113 4.30 12.28 -3.79
C VAL A 113 3.38 12.93 -4.83
N ARG A 114 3.62 14.21 -5.17
CA ARG A 114 2.86 14.92 -6.21
C ARG A 114 2.93 14.20 -7.55
N PHE A 115 4.13 13.80 -7.98
CA PHE A 115 4.31 13.00 -9.20
C PHE A 115 3.51 11.69 -9.16
N SER A 116 3.53 10.97 -8.04
CA SER A 116 2.77 9.72 -7.85
C SER A 116 1.25 9.89 -7.85
N MET A 117 0.75 11.11 -7.67
CA MET A 117 -0.67 11.42 -7.77
C MET A 117 -1.04 11.85 -9.19
N GLN A 118 -0.23 12.72 -9.79
CA GLN A 118 -0.46 13.28 -11.12
C GLN A 118 -0.36 12.22 -12.21
N MET A 119 0.75 11.49 -12.25
CA MET A 119 1.05 10.60 -13.37
C MET A 119 0.01 9.46 -13.47
N PRO A 120 -0.30 8.70 -12.40
CA PRO A 120 -1.36 7.69 -12.47
C PRO A 120 -2.74 8.26 -12.78
N ALA A 121 -3.08 9.46 -12.28
CA ALA A 121 -4.37 10.09 -12.58
C ALA A 121 -4.50 10.39 -14.08
N LEU A 122 -3.45 10.91 -14.72
CA LEU A 122 -3.39 11.16 -16.15
C LEU A 122 -3.54 9.85 -16.96
N ALA A 123 -2.78 8.81 -16.59
CA ALA A 123 -2.88 7.50 -17.25
C ALA A 123 -4.28 6.88 -17.09
N ALA A 124 -4.87 6.98 -15.90
CA ALA A 124 -6.22 6.51 -15.62
C ALA A 124 -7.27 7.28 -16.43
N ALA A 125 -7.15 8.61 -16.52
CA ALA A 125 -8.06 9.45 -17.29
C ALA A 125 -7.99 9.12 -18.78
N TRP A 126 -6.79 8.95 -19.34
CA TRP A 126 -6.62 8.46 -20.71
C TRP A 126 -7.31 7.10 -20.90
N ARG A 127 -7.05 6.12 -20.02
CA ARG A 127 -7.63 4.77 -20.12
C ARG A 127 -9.17 4.77 -20.14
N ILE A 128 -9.82 5.65 -19.37
CA ILE A 128 -11.30 5.67 -19.27
C ILE A 128 -11.98 6.61 -20.26
N SER A 129 -11.25 7.55 -20.87
CA SER A 129 -11.83 8.57 -21.76
C SER A 129 -11.36 8.46 -23.21
N GLY A 130 -10.19 7.89 -23.45
CA GLY A 130 -9.50 7.91 -24.74
C GLY A 130 -8.88 9.26 -25.10
N ASP A 131 -8.95 10.28 -24.24
CA ASP A 131 -8.39 11.60 -24.54
C ASP A 131 -6.86 11.58 -24.46
N GLY A 132 -6.22 11.68 -25.62
CA GLY A 132 -4.76 11.65 -25.77
C GLY A 132 -4.03 12.82 -25.09
N ARG A 133 -4.71 13.90 -24.67
CA ARG A 133 -4.06 14.98 -23.89
C ARG A 133 -3.50 14.46 -22.58
N TYR A 134 -4.24 13.59 -21.90
CA TYR A 134 -3.79 13.01 -20.63
C TYR A 134 -2.57 12.11 -20.83
N ALA A 135 -2.58 11.25 -21.86
CA ALA A 135 -1.43 10.39 -22.17
C ALA A 135 -0.17 11.19 -22.50
N ARG A 136 -0.27 12.20 -23.37
CA ARG A 136 0.88 13.06 -23.71
C ARG A 136 1.47 13.75 -22.47
N HIS A 137 0.62 14.31 -21.61
CA HIS A 137 1.10 14.96 -20.39
C HIS A 137 1.70 13.97 -19.40
N ALA A 138 1.17 12.75 -19.31
CA ALA A 138 1.78 11.68 -18.52
C ALA A 138 3.20 11.34 -19.04
N VAL A 139 3.39 11.30 -20.37
CA VAL A 139 4.70 11.10 -20.99
C VAL A 139 5.65 12.26 -20.69
N ASP A 140 5.19 13.51 -20.71
CA ASP A 140 6.01 14.67 -20.32
C ASP A 140 6.52 14.53 -18.87
N HIS A 141 5.68 14.05 -17.96
CA HIS A 141 6.10 13.73 -16.59
C HIS A 141 7.15 12.61 -16.55
N LEU A 142 6.95 11.53 -17.29
CA LEU A 142 7.91 10.42 -17.36
C LEU A 142 9.28 10.86 -17.92
N HIS A 143 9.26 11.65 -18.99
CA HIS A 143 10.47 12.21 -19.57
C HIS A 143 11.20 13.07 -18.54
N ALA A 144 10.50 13.99 -17.87
CA ALA A 144 11.11 14.85 -16.86
C ALA A 144 11.74 14.06 -15.70
N TRP A 145 11.05 13.05 -15.17
CA TRP A 145 11.50 12.30 -14.00
C TRP A 145 12.58 11.26 -14.28
N PHE A 146 12.63 10.67 -15.48
CA PHE A 146 13.50 9.50 -15.74
C PHE A 146 14.50 9.68 -16.88
N ILE A 147 14.25 10.58 -17.84
CA ILE A 147 15.05 10.68 -19.07
C ILE A 147 15.80 12.00 -19.13
N GLY A 148 15.09 13.12 -18.94
CA GLY A 148 15.58 14.48 -19.14
C GLY A 148 16.88 14.75 -18.40
N PRO A 149 17.98 15.10 -19.09
CA PRO A 149 19.30 15.20 -18.46
C PRO A 149 19.37 16.25 -17.36
N ASP A 150 18.55 17.31 -17.44
CA ASP A 150 18.52 18.41 -16.46
C ASP A 150 17.55 18.17 -15.30
N THR A 151 16.66 17.18 -15.41
CA THR A 151 15.53 17.00 -14.48
C THR A 151 15.43 15.61 -13.87
N ARG A 152 16.09 14.60 -14.46
CA ARG A 152 15.92 13.21 -14.05
C ARG A 152 16.31 13.00 -12.58
N LEU A 153 15.60 12.10 -11.92
CA LEU A 153 16.04 11.51 -10.67
C LEU A 153 17.15 10.49 -10.99
N ASN A 154 18.23 10.44 -10.22
CA ASN A 154 19.19 9.34 -10.32
C ASN A 154 18.55 8.03 -9.80
N PRO A 155 18.83 6.87 -10.39
CA PRO A 155 18.21 5.59 -10.04
C PRO A 155 18.82 4.99 -8.75
N ASN A 156 18.82 5.75 -7.65
CA ASN A 156 19.27 5.33 -6.33
C ASN A 156 18.71 6.23 -5.23
N LEU A 157 18.62 5.70 -4.00
CA LEU A 157 18.21 6.42 -2.79
C LEU A 157 19.36 6.51 -1.76
N GLN A 158 20.56 6.86 -2.22
CA GLN A 158 21.75 6.87 -1.38
C GLN A 158 21.67 7.86 -0.19
N TYR A 159 20.93 8.96 -0.37
CA TYR A 159 20.83 10.06 0.60
C TYR A 159 19.43 10.21 1.22
N ALA A 160 18.61 9.16 1.14
CA ALA A 160 17.26 9.15 1.70
C ALA A 160 17.28 8.93 3.21
N GLN A 161 16.40 9.64 3.92
CA GLN A 161 16.24 9.65 5.38
C GLN A 161 17.55 9.79 6.15
N ALA A 162 18.36 10.78 5.77
CA ALA A 162 19.52 11.22 6.52
C ALA A 162 19.15 11.58 7.96
N ILE A 163 20.12 11.45 8.87
CA ILE A 163 19.97 11.82 10.27
C ILE A 163 21.19 12.67 10.64
N SER A 164 20.94 13.91 11.06
CA SER A 164 21.98 14.85 11.45
C SER A 164 22.90 14.25 12.53
N GLY A 165 24.21 14.28 12.27
CA GLY A 165 25.24 13.73 13.16
C GLY A 165 25.33 12.20 13.19
N VAL A 166 24.53 11.47 12.40
CA VAL A 166 24.52 9.99 12.40
C VAL A 166 24.79 9.39 11.03
N THR A 167 24.03 9.78 10.00
CA THR A 167 24.18 9.21 8.65
C THR A 167 23.71 10.16 7.56
N LYS A 168 24.32 10.04 6.38
CA LYS A 168 23.93 10.78 5.16
C LYS A 168 22.74 10.16 4.43
N GLY A 169 22.36 8.93 4.76
CA GLY A 169 21.25 8.19 4.20
C GLY A 169 21.23 6.75 4.73
N ARG A 170 20.11 6.03 4.59
CA ARG A 170 19.95 4.68 5.15
C ARG A 170 18.87 3.86 4.44
N GLY A 171 18.88 2.54 4.63
CA GLY A 171 17.91 1.61 4.03
C GLY A 171 16.46 2.03 4.22
N ILE A 172 16.07 2.41 5.44
CA ILE A 172 14.73 2.91 5.82
C ILE A 172 14.20 4.03 4.91
N GLY A 173 15.11 4.77 4.25
CA GLY A 173 14.74 5.80 3.27
C GLY A 173 14.14 5.26 1.97
N ILE A 174 14.33 3.99 1.61
CA ILE A 174 13.79 3.36 0.39
C ILE A 174 12.26 3.37 0.38
N ILE A 175 11.61 3.41 1.54
CA ILE A 175 10.15 3.57 1.62
C ILE A 175 9.65 4.87 0.96
N ASP A 176 10.49 5.91 0.87
CA ASP A 176 10.11 7.18 0.25
C ASP A 176 9.76 7.02 -1.25
N THR A 177 10.28 5.97 -1.93
CA THR A 177 9.92 5.64 -3.32
C THR A 177 8.83 4.58 -3.48
N VAL A 178 8.15 4.15 -2.41
CA VAL A 178 6.94 3.30 -2.56
C VAL A 178 5.92 3.94 -3.51
N HIS A 179 5.93 5.27 -3.57
CA HIS A 179 5.16 6.10 -4.49
C HIS A 179 5.39 5.84 -5.99
N LEU A 180 6.51 5.22 -6.37
CA LEU A 180 6.77 4.84 -7.75
C LEU A 180 6.05 3.55 -8.17
N VAL A 181 5.46 2.79 -7.25
CA VAL A 181 4.74 1.53 -7.55
C VAL A 181 3.54 1.77 -8.48
N GLU A 182 2.68 2.74 -8.15
CA GLU A 182 1.53 3.05 -8.99
C GLU A 182 1.95 3.77 -10.30
N VAL A 183 3.06 4.50 -10.27
CA VAL A 183 3.69 5.06 -11.48
C VAL A 183 4.13 3.95 -12.42
N ALA A 184 4.81 2.91 -11.92
CA ALA A 184 5.20 1.75 -12.71
C ALA A 184 3.97 1.06 -13.34
N ARG A 185 2.89 0.88 -12.56
CA ARG A 185 1.64 0.32 -13.09
C ARG A 185 1.02 1.19 -14.19
N ALA A 186 1.05 2.50 -14.03
CA ALA A 186 0.57 3.44 -15.03
C ALA A 186 1.42 3.44 -16.31
N ILE A 187 2.75 3.26 -16.21
CA ILE A 187 3.65 3.13 -17.37
C ILE A 187 3.23 1.93 -18.22
N GLU A 188 2.96 0.78 -17.59
CA GLU A 188 2.51 -0.43 -18.30
C GLU A 188 1.21 -0.18 -19.07
N VAL A 189 0.25 0.49 -18.45
CA VAL A 189 -1.04 0.83 -19.10
C VAL A 189 -0.83 1.74 -20.31
N LEU A 190 0.07 2.73 -20.22
CA LEU A 190 0.38 3.61 -21.35
C LEU A 190 1.15 2.88 -22.45
N ARG A 191 2.12 2.02 -22.09
CA ARG A 191 2.89 1.17 -23.01
C ARG A 191 1.97 0.25 -23.80
N ASP A 192 1.16 -0.53 -23.11
CA ASP A 192 0.24 -1.50 -23.72
C ASP A 192 -0.83 -0.79 -24.56
N GLY A 193 -1.10 0.47 -24.23
CA GLY A 193 -1.91 1.43 -24.99
C GLY A 193 -1.26 2.04 -26.22
N GLY A 194 0.02 1.74 -26.51
CA GLY A 194 0.78 2.33 -27.60
C GLY A 194 1.03 3.83 -27.43
N GLN A 195 1.06 4.35 -26.20
CA GLN A 195 1.24 5.77 -25.92
C GLN A 195 2.70 6.18 -25.68
N LEU A 196 3.63 5.23 -25.60
CA LEU A 196 5.06 5.49 -25.43
C LEU A 196 5.79 5.30 -26.76
N ALA A 197 6.61 6.26 -27.16
CA ALA A 197 7.56 6.05 -28.24
C ALA A 197 8.63 5.03 -27.83
N ALA A 198 9.26 4.37 -28.81
CA ALA A 198 10.20 3.28 -28.53
C ALA A 198 11.43 3.74 -27.72
N ASP A 199 11.92 4.95 -27.97
CA ASP A 199 13.03 5.56 -27.25
C ASP A 199 12.64 6.02 -25.84
N GLU A 200 11.44 6.57 -25.67
CA GLU A 200 10.87 6.90 -24.35
C GLU A 200 10.73 5.64 -23.49
N GLN A 201 10.11 4.59 -24.04
CA GLN A 201 9.97 3.30 -23.36
C GLN A 201 11.34 2.75 -22.95
N ALA A 202 12.31 2.70 -23.87
CA ALA A 202 13.64 2.21 -23.58
C ALA A 202 14.37 3.07 -22.52
N GLY A 203 14.16 4.39 -22.51
CA GLY A 203 14.70 5.29 -21.50
C GLY A 203 14.14 5.03 -20.10
N ILE A 204 12.82 4.87 -20.01
CA ILE A 204 12.12 4.59 -18.74
C ILE A 204 12.51 3.20 -18.21
N GLU A 205 12.45 2.16 -19.04
CA GLU A 205 12.79 0.79 -18.63
C GLU A 205 14.24 0.67 -18.18
N ARG A 206 15.16 1.41 -18.83
CA ARG A 206 16.56 1.49 -18.39
C ARG A 206 16.69 2.08 -17.00
N TRP A 207 15.99 3.18 -16.72
CA TRP A 207 16.01 3.81 -15.38
C TRP A 207 15.54 2.82 -14.30
N PHE A 208 14.41 2.14 -14.53
CA PHE A 208 13.89 1.16 -13.58
C PHE A 208 14.79 -0.07 -13.44
N THR A 209 15.45 -0.50 -14.51
CA THR A 209 16.45 -1.58 -14.48
C THR A 209 17.67 -1.20 -13.64
N GLU A 210 18.20 0.01 -13.83
CA GLU A 210 19.31 0.54 -13.04
C GLU A 210 18.91 0.69 -11.56
N TYR A 211 17.68 1.16 -11.29
CA TYR A 211 17.18 1.30 -9.92
C TYR A 211 16.98 -0.05 -9.25
N LEU A 212 16.42 -1.04 -9.94
CA LEU A 212 16.31 -2.42 -9.45
C LEU A 212 17.67 -3.02 -9.11
N HIS A 213 18.67 -2.81 -9.98
CA HIS A 213 20.02 -3.27 -9.70
C HIS A 213 20.56 -2.63 -8.43
N TRP A 214 20.44 -1.31 -8.26
CA TRP A 214 20.86 -0.63 -7.02
C TRP A 214 20.06 -1.12 -5.80
N LEU A 215 18.74 -1.28 -5.93
CA LEU A 215 17.83 -1.69 -4.86
C LEU A 215 18.12 -3.12 -4.35
N THR A 216 18.62 -3.99 -5.21
CA THR A 216 18.90 -5.39 -4.89
C THR A 216 20.38 -5.70 -4.57
N SER A 217 21.30 -4.79 -4.88
CA SER A 217 22.75 -4.98 -4.67
C SER A 217 23.39 -4.02 -3.66
N SER A 218 22.79 -2.85 -3.42
CA SER A 218 23.36 -1.84 -2.51
C SER A 218 23.18 -2.22 -1.05
N LYS A 219 24.05 -1.65 -0.19
CA LYS A 219 23.92 -1.77 1.27
C LYS A 219 22.55 -1.28 1.76
N ASN A 220 22.10 -0.11 1.30
CA ASN A 220 20.79 0.43 1.69
C ASN A 220 19.66 -0.50 1.25
N GLY A 221 19.75 -1.06 0.05
CA GLY A 221 18.84 -2.07 -0.47
C GLY A 221 18.76 -3.31 0.42
N HIS A 222 19.90 -3.87 0.84
CA HIS A 222 19.94 -5.02 1.74
C HIS A 222 19.42 -4.69 3.15
N ASP A 223 19.76 -3.53 3.70
CA ASP A 223 19.26 -3.07 5.01
C ASP A 223 17.72 -3.02 5.01
N GLU A 224 17.11 -2.45 3.96
CA GLU A 224 15.64 -2.35 3.85
C GLU A 224 14.99 -3.70 3.57
N ARG A 225 15.58 -4.49 2.66
CA ARG A 225 15.14 -5.86 2.36
C ARG A 225 14.99 -6.68 3.63
N ASP A 226 15.95 -6.56 4.55
CA ASP A 226 16.06 -7.38 5.76
C ASP A 226 15.32 -6.78 6.97
N ALA A 227 14.63 -5.65 6.78
CA ALA A 227 13.69 -5.13 7.77
C ALA A 227 12.52 -6.12 7.99
N LYS A 228 12.12 -6.27 9.26
CA LYS A 228 11.14 -7.29 9.67
C LYS A 228 9.69 -6.82 9.62
N ASN A 229 9.46 -5.55 9.34
CA ASN A 229 8.16 -4.87 9.40
C ASN A 229 7.80 -4.33 8.00
N ASN A 230 6.84 -3.40 7.91
CA ASN A 230 6.37 -2.78 6.67
C ASN A 230 7.48 -2.29 5.71
N HIS A 231 8.68 -1.95 6.20
CA HIS A 231 9.82 -1.61 5.35
C HIS A 231 10.24 -2.75 4.43
N GLY A 232 10.34 -3.98 4.95
CA GLY A 232 10.65 -5.17 4.16
C GLY A 232 9.56 -5.49 3.13
N THR A 233 8.29 -5.22 3.49
CA THR A 233 7.15 -5.32 2.57
C THR A 233 7.25 -4.30 1.44
N CYS A 234 7.52 -3.04 1.77
CA CYS A 234 7.63 -1.96 0.79
C CYS A 234 8.84 -2.12 -0.13
N TRP A 235 9.95 -2.67 0.37
CA TRP A 235 11.08 -3.06 -0.47
C TRP A 235 10.64 -4.13 -1.48
N LEU A 236 9.98 -5.19 -1.02
CA LEU A 236 9.56 -6.29 -1.89
C LEU A 236 8.53 -5.81 -2.92
N LEU A 237 7.61 -4.94 -2.51
CA LEU A 237 6.60 -4.36 -3.40
C LEU A 237 7.24 -3.56 -4.53
N GLN A 238 8.24 -2.73 -4.21
CA GLN A 238 9.00 -1.98 -5.20
C GLN A 238 9.74 -2.92 -6.16
N VAL A 239 10.44 -3.93 -5.63
CA VAL A 239 11.11 -4.95 -6.45
C VAL A 239 10.13 -5.65 -7.38
N ALA A 240 8.98 -6.09 -6.87
CA ALA A 240 7.96 -6.79 -7.67
C ALA A 240 7.38 -5.90 -8.77
N ALA A 241 7.00 -4.66 -8.44
CA ALA A 241 6.40 -3.73 -9.40
C ALA A 241 7.39 -3.37 -10.52
N PHE A 242 8.64 -3.09 -10.18
CA PHE A 242 9.62 -2.68 -11.19
C PHE A 242 10.11 -3.87 -12.01
N ALA A 243 10.24 -5.06 -11.40
CA ALA A 243 10.59 -6.28 -12.13
C ALA A 243 9.47 -6.66 -13.12
N HIS A 244 8.21 -6.43 -12.77
CA HIS A 244 7.08 -6.62 -13.68
C HIS A 244 7.16 -5.64 -14.86
N LEU A 245 7.43 -4.36 -14.60
CA LEU A 245 7.59 -3.35 -15.63
C LEU A 245 8.72 -3.69 -16.61
N THR A 246 9.88 -4.11 -16.10
CA THR A 246 11.09 -4.42 -16.91
C THR A 246 11.12 -5.86 -17.44
N GLY A 247 10.13 -6.69 -17.10
CA GLY A 247 10.03 -8.08 -17.57
C GLY A 247 10.98 -9.07 -16.90
N ASP A 248 11.56 -8.76 -15.74
CA ASP A 248 12.48 -9.64 -15.02
C ASP A 248 11.75 -10.79 -14.30
N GLN A 249 11.51 -11.87 -15.04
CA GLN A 249 10.81 -13.06 -14.54
C GLN A 249 11.55 -13.77 -13.39
N GLN A 250 12.89 -13.72 -13.37
CA GLN A 250 13.67 -14.35 -12.32
C GLN A 250 13.47 -13.60 -11.00
N LEU A 251 13.48 -12.27 -11.04
CA LEU A 251 13.25 -11.44 -9.87
C LEU A 251 11.80 -11.52 -9.37
N LEU A 252 10.82 -11.65 -10.27
CA LEU A 252 9.42 -11.93 -9.90
C LEU A 252 9.26 -13.28 -9.19
N ALA A 253 9.89 -14.34 -9.70
CA ALA A 253 9.88 -15.65 -9.05
C ALA A 253 10.54 -15.59 -7.66
N THR A 254 11.68 -14.90 -7.55
CA THR A 254 12.38 -14.66 -6.28
C THR A 254 11.51 -13.88 -5.30
N ALA A 255 10.81 -12.85 -5.77
CA ALA A 255 9.93 -12.05 -4.94
C ALA A 255 8.74 -12.87 -4.41
N ARG A 256 8.14 -13.71 -5.25
CA ARG A 256 7.06 -14.62 -4.87
C ARG A 256 7.51 -15.59 -3.79
N GLU A 257 8.72 -16.14 -3.91
CA GLU A 257 9.27 -17.04 -2.89
C GLU A 257 9.56 -16.31 -1.59
N ARG A 258 10.12 -15.10 -1.64
CA ARG A 258 10.36 -14.27 -0.45
C ARG A 258 9.06 -13.90 0.27
N PHE A 259 7.99 -13.61 -0.46
CA PHE A 259 6.67 -13.37 0.12
C PHE A 259 6.21 -14.57 0.96
N LYS A 260 6.32 -15.78 0.41
CA LYS A 260 5.89 -17.04 1.04
C LYS A 260 6.76 -17.45 2.23
N THR A 261 8.08 -17.30 2.11
CA THR A 261 9.04 -17.86 3.07
C THR A 261 9.58 -16.86 4.08
N VAL A 262 9.51 -15.56 3.78
CA VAL A 262 10.03 -14.50 4.65
C VAL A 262 8.90 -13.61 5.14
N LEU A 263 8.16 -12.92 4.26
CA LEU A 263 7.19 -11.93 4.73
C LEU A 263 6.05 -12.56 5.54
N LEU A 264 5.29 -13.50 4.97
CA LEU A 264 4.16 -14.09 5.69
C LEU A 264 4.57 -14.74 7.02
N PRO A 265 5.63 -15.56 7.11
CA PRO A 265 6.02 -16.18 8.37
C PRO A 265 6.55 -15.20 9.42
N THR A 266 7.19 -14.10 9.01
CA THR A 266 7.85 -13.17 9.96
C THR A 266 6.97 -12.01 10.40
N GLN A 267 6.00 -11.60 9.57
CA GLN A 267 5.19 -10.41 9.83
C GLN A 267 3.78 -10.71 10.35
N LEU A 268 3.16 -11.82 9.91
CA LEU A 268 1.81 -12.17 10.34
C LEU A 268 1.85 -13.02 11.61
N ALA A 269 0.95 -12.76 12.54
CA ALA A 269 0.60 -13.73 13.58
C ALA A 269 -0.34 -14.80 13.03
N ALA A 270 -0.58 -15.86 13.82
CA ALA A 270 -1.43 -16.99 13.41
C ALA A 270 -2.90 -16.61 13.14
N ASP A 271 -3.37 -15.51 13.76
CA ASP A 271 -4.71 -14.92 13.58
C ASP A 271 -4.79 -13.96 12.39
N GLY A 272 -3.67 -13.65 11.74
CA GLY A 272 -3.58 -12.69 10.63
C GLY A 272 -3.22 -11.26 11.02
N SER A 273 -3.08 -10.95 12.31
CA SER A 273 -2.63 -9.64 12.75
C SER A 273 -1.18 -9.36 12.35
N LEU A 274 -0.77 -8.08 12.38
CA LEU A 274 0.59 -7.60 12.04
C LEU A 274 1.31 -7.07 13.29
N PRO A 275 1.93 -7.92 14.14
CA PRO A 275 2.30 -7.52 15.50
C PRO A 275 3.34 -6.41 15.60
N LEU A 276 4.23 -6.26 14.61
CA LEU A 276 5.22 -5.18 14.62
C LEU A 276 4.59 -3.83 14.30
N GLU A 277 3.54 -3.80 13.49
CA GLU A 277 2.76 -2.60 13.18
C GLU A 277 1.85 -2.22 14.35
N LEU A 278 1.24 -3.21 14.98
CA LEU A 278 0.37 -3.01 16.15
C LEU A 278 1.10 -2.50 17.40
N LYS A 279 2.43 -2.65 17.47
CA LYS A 279 3.26 -2.11 18.56
C LYS A 279 3.66 -0.64 18.39
N ARG A 280 3.30 -0.02 17.27
CA ARG A 280 3.68 1.36 16.95
C ARG A 280 2.76 2.37 17.63
N THR A 281 3.17 3.63 17.63
CA THR A 281 2.37 4.75 18.15
C THR A 281 1.21 5.15 17.22
N LYS A 282 1.20 4.65 15.98
CA LYS A 282 0.11 4.79 15.00
C LYS A 282 -0.37 3.41 14.52
N PRO A 283 -0.81 2.52 15.44
CA PRO A 283 -0.99 1.10 15.11
C PRO A 283 -2.07 0.85 14.04
N TYR A 284 -3.09 1.72 13.94
CA TYR A 284 -4.14 1.56 12.93
C TYR A 284 -3.63 1.94 11.54
N GLY A 285 -3.00 3.11 11.40
CA GLY A 285 -2.39 3.56 10.16
C GLY A 285 -1.29 2.62 9.65
N TYR A 286 -0.38 2.15 10.53
CA TYR A 286 0.68 1.22 10.13
C TYR A 286 0.11 -0.14 9.66
N ALA A 287 -0.92 -0.67 10.34
CA ALA A 287 -1.57 -1.91 9.92
C ALA A 287 -2.27 -1.77 8.56
N LEU A 288 -2.96 -0.64 8.30
CA LEU A 288 -3.57 -0.38 6.99
C LEU A 288 -2.53 -0.26 5.87
N PHE A 289 -1.45 0.48 6.14
CA PHE A 289 -0.37 0.72 5.18
C PHE A 289 0.31 -0.58 4.74
N ASP A 290 0.72 -1.41 5.71
CA ASP A 290 1.40 -2.68 5.41
C ASP A 290 0.44 -3.69 4.76
N LEU A 291 -0.83 -3.71 5.17
CA LEU A 291 -1.86 -4.54 4.53
C LEU A 291 -2.10 -4.16 3.06
N GLU A 292 -2.08 -2.86 2.71
CA GLU A 292 -2.14 -2.40 1.32
C GLU A 292 -0.93 -2.85 0.52
N ALA A 293 0.28 -2.77 1.09
CA ALA A 293 1.49 -3.23 0.44
C ALA A 293 1.50 -4.75 0.20
N LEU A 294 1.09 -5.55 1.19
CA LEU A 294 0.94 -7.01 1.06
C LEU A 294 -0.12 -7.39 0.02
N ALA A 295 -1.25 -6.69 -0.01
CA ALA A 295 -2.29 -6.91 -1.01
C ALA A 295 -1.81 -6.61 -2.43
N ALA A 296 -1.07 -5.51 -2.62
CA ALA A 296 -0.49 -5.15 -3.90
C ALA A 296 0.55 -6.18 -4.37
N LEU A 297 1.35 -6.72 -3.45
CA LEU A 297 2.24 -7.86 -3.73
C LEU A 297 1.47 -9.08 -4.24
N CYS A 298 0.36 -9.45 -3.59
CA CYS A 298 -0.49 -10.54 -4.09
C CYS A 298 -1.05 -10.23 -5.48
N GLN A 299 -1.41 -8.97 -5.77
CA GLN A 299 -1.93 -8.58 -7.07
C GLN A 299 -0.87 -8.66 -8.19
N ILE A 300 0.38 -8.30 -7.92
CA ILE A 300 1.48 -8.32 -8.91
C ILE A 300 2.02 -9.74 -9.11
N LEU A 301 2.23 -10.48 -8.02
CA LEU A 301 3.01 -11.71 -8.05
C LEU A 301 2.18 -12.96 -8.30
N SER A 302 0.85 -12.93 -8.11
CA SER A 302 0.02 -14.11 -8.34
C SER A 302 -0.05 -14.49 -9.81
N THR A 303 0.00 -15.79 -10.09
CA THR A 303 -0.29 -16.37 -11.40
C THR A 303 -1.42 -17.39 -11.28
N PRO A 304 -2.00 -17.90 -12.39
CA PRO A 304 -2.96 -18.99 -12.31
C PRO A 304 -2.45 -20.23 -11.55
N ASP A 305 -1.15 -20.52 -11.65
CA ASP A 305 -0.52 -21.70 -11.03
C ASP A 305 0.03 -21.43 -9.62
N ASP A 306 0.30 -20.17 -9.26
CA ASP A 306 0.87 -19.77 -7.97
C ASP A 306 0.16 -18.51 -7.45
N ASN A 307 -1.04 -18.72 -6.89
CA ASN A 307 -1.91 -17.66 -6.41
C ASN A 307 -1.66 -17.34 -4.92
N LEU A 308 -1.09 -16.16 -4.67
CA LEU A 308 -0.73 -15.72 -3.32
C LEU A 308 -1.93 -15.34 -2.45
N TRP A 309 -3.10 -15.06 -3.04
CA TRP A 309 -4.32 -14.79 -2.29
C TRP A 309 -4.86 -16.01 -1.56
N THR A 310 -4.72 -17.19 -2.19
CA THR A 310 -5.19 -18.48 -1.66
C THR A 310 -4.07 -19.29 -1.01
N TYR A 311 -2.81 -18.85 -1.13
CA TYR A 311 -1.68 -19.46 -0.45
C TYR A 311 -1.80 -19.34 1.08
N ALA A 312 -1.35 -20.37 1.78
CA ALA A 312 -1.16 -20.36 3.23
C ALA A 312 0.19 -21.00 3.60
N THR A 313 0.84 -20.47 4.62
CA THR A 313 2.02 -21.12 5.22
C THR A 313 1.62 -22.46 5.84
N PRO A 314 2.57 -23.37 6.15
CA PRO A 314 2.26 -24.65 6.79
C PRO A 314 1.48 -24.54 8.10
N ASP A 315 1.65 -23.45 8.85
CA ASP A 315 0.90 -23.14 10.07
C ASP A 315 -0.30 -22.21 9.86
N GLY A 316 -0.69 -22.01 8.60
CA GLY A 316 -1.95 -21.42 8.20
C GLY A 316 -2.00 -19.89 8.18
N ARG A 317 -0.87 -19.17 8.22
CA ARG A 317 -0.86 -17.72 7.95
C ARG A 317 -1.16 -17.48 6.47
N SER A 318 -1.99 -16.50 6.16
CA SER A 318 -2.38 -16.19 4.78
C SER A 318 -2.86 -14.76 4.64
N MET A 319 -2.84 -14.25 3.41
CA MET A 319 -3.41 -12.94 3.11
C MET A 319 -4.92 -12.89 3.41
N ALA A 320 -5.63 -14.00 3.21
CA ALA A 320 -7.04 -14.12 3.59
C ALA A 320 -7.27 -13.90 5.10
N LYS A 321 -6.39 -14.44 5.96
CA LYS A 321 -6.46 -14.18 7.41
C LYS A 321 -6.13 -12.73 7.76
N ALA A 322 -5.12 -12.13 7.14
CA ALA A 322 -4.80 -10.72 7.38
C ALA A 322 -5.98 -9.79 7.04
N MET A 323 -6.61 -10.02 5.89
CA MET A 323 -7.83 -9.29 5.52
C MET A 323 -9.00 -9.56 6.48
N ALA A 324 -9.21 -10.83 6.87
CA ALA A 324 -10.26 -11.19 7.81
C ALA A 324 -10.07 -10.56 9.20
N TRP A 325 -8.83 -10.41 9.65
CA TRP A 325 -8.49 -9.75 10.91
C TRP A 325 -8.76 -8.24 10.85
N MET A 326 -8.37 -7.57 9.76
CA MET A 326 -8.46 -6.10 9.68
C MET A 326 -9.84 -5.58 9.24
N ALA A 327 -10.56 -6.31 8.38
CA ALA A 327 -11.82 -5.84 7.79
C ALA A 327 -12.91 -5.42 8.82
N PRO A 328 -13.10 -6.08 9.98
CA PRO A 328 -14.01 -5.62 11.02
C PRO A 328 -13.70 -4.21 11.52
N TYR A 329 -12.42 -3.87 11.68
CA TYR A 329 -11.98 -2.56 12.18
C TYR A 329 -11.97 -1.47 11.12
N ILE A 330 -11.90 -1.85 9.84
CA ILE A 330 -12.15 -0.90 8.73
C ILE A 330 -13.65 -0.56 8.67
N ARG A 331 -14.51 -1.56 8.86
CA ARG A 331 -15.97 -1.39 8.84
C ARG A 331 -16.47 -0.55 10.02
N ASP A 332 -15.97 -0.83 11.22
CA ASP A 332 -16.29 -0.04 12.41
C ASP A 332 -15.02 0.24 13.22
N LYS A 333 -14.48 1.44 13.01
CA LYS A 333 -13.27 1.87 13.72
C LYS A 333 -13.45 1.94 15.24
N ARG A 334 -14.67 2.09 15.76
CA ARG A 334 -14.92 2.12 17.21
C ARG A 334 -14.63 0.77 17.89
N ALA A 335 -14.60 -0.32 17.10
CA ALA A 335 -14.24 -1.64 17.58
C ALA A 335 -12.71 -1.88 17.62
N TRP A 336 -11.89 -0.91 17.21
CA TRP A 336 -10.43 -1.03 17.23
C TRP A 336 -9.90 -1.32 18.65
N PRO A 337 -9.07 -2.36 18.86
CA PRO A 337 -8.74 -2.83 20.21
C PRO A 337 -7.51 -2.13 20.83
N LEU A 338 -6.84 -1.24 20.10
CA LEU A 338 -5.62 -0.55 20.54
C LEU A 338 -5.85 0.95 20.71
N PRO A 339 -4.93 1.68 21.37
CA PRO A 339 -5.01 3.13 21.46
C PRO A 339 -5.14 3.80 20.08
N PRO A 340 -5.81 4.96 20.00
CA PRO A 340 -5.85 5.78 18.79
C PRO A 340 -4.44 6.15 18.31
N ASP A 341 -4.29 6.36 17.00
CA ASP A 341 -3.03 6.82 16.44
C ASP A 341 -2.66 8.21 17.01
N VAL A 342 -1.41 8.39 17.43
CA VAL A 342 -0.96 9.68 18.03
C VAL A 342 -1.05 10.88 17.08
N MET A 343 -1.09 10.63 15.77
CA MET A 343 -1.37 11.64 14.74
C MET A 343 -2.25 11.04 13.66
N TYR A 344 -3.12 11.88 13.08
CA TYR A 344 -3.97 11.55 11.93
C TYR A 344 -4.99 10.42 12.14
N ASP A 345 -5.24 9.97 13.36
CA ASP A 345 -6.21 8.92 13.68
C ASP A 345 -7.55 9.12 12.96
N LYS A 346 -8.11 10.34 13.02
CA LYS A 346 -9.41 10.69 12.42
C LYS A 346 -9.45 10.60 10.88
N GLN A 347 -8.31 10.46 10.22
CA GLN A 347 -8.22 10.43 8.76
C GLN A 347 -8.27 9.01 8.19
N TRP A 348 -8.23 7.99 9.05
CA TRP A 348 -8.32 6.59 8.67
C TRP A 348 -9.71 6.01 8.98
N PRO A 349 -10.18 5.00 8.23
CA PRO A 349 -9.55 4.40 7.05
C PRO A 349 -9.88 5.15 5.74
N MET A 350 -8.95 5.06 4.78
CA MET A 350 -9.18 5.43 3.38
C MET A 350 -9.69 4.21 2.58
N ARG A 351 -10.09 4.43 1.34
CA ARG A 351 -10.50 3.41 0.37
C ARG A 351 -9.30 2.60 -0.16
N HIS A 352 -8.61 1.91 0.73
CA HIS A 352 -7.44 1.08 0.45
C HIS A 352 -7.75 -0.02 -0.57
N ALA A 353 -6.88 -0.18 -1.56
CA ALA A 353 -7.05 -1.16 -2.64
C ALA A 353 -7.01 -2.60 -2.14
N SER A 354 -6.47 -2.85 -0.94
CA SER A 354 -6.48 -4.17 -0.29
C SER A 354 -7.87 -4.79 -0.19
N LEU A 355 -8.90 -4.00 0.13
CA LEU A 355 -10.29 -4.47 0.17
C LEU A 355 -10.80 -4.86 -1.23
N LEU A 356 -10.48 -4.06 -2.24
CA LEU A 356 -10.89 -4.31 -3.62
C LEU A 356 -10.22 -5.58 -4.16
N PHE A 357 -8.90 -5.69 -4.02
CA PHE A 357 -8.13 -6.82 -4.54
C PHE A 357 -8.52 -8.11 -3.83
N ALA A 358 -8.60 -8.10 -2.49
CA ALA A 358 -9.06 -9.25 -1.73
C ALA A 358 -10.53 -9.59 -2.03
N GLY A 359 -11.39 -8.57 -2.17
CA GLY A 359 -12.80 -8.74 -2.52
C GLY A 359 -12.99 -9.51 -3.81
N ARG A 360 -12.20 -9.19 -4.84
CA ARG A 360 -12.19 -9.90 -6.12
C ARG A 360 -11.57 -11.28 -6.02
N ALA A 361 -10.36 -11.37 -5.47
CA ALA A 361 -9.58 -12.62 -5.44
C ALA A 361 -10.19 -13.70 -4.54
N LEU A 362 -10.89 -13.30 -3.46
CA LEU A 362 -11.47 -14.21 -2.47
C LEU A 362 -13.01 -14.30 -2.56
N GLY A 363 -13.63 -13.67 -3.55
CA GLY A 363 -15.09 -13.67 -3.71
C GLY A 363 -15.85 -12.99 -2.55
N ARG A 364 -15.26 -11.96 -1.94
CA ARG A 364 -15.80 -11.26 -0.76
C ARG A 364 -16.58 -10.00 -1.16
N ALA A 365 -17.86 -10.17 -1.48
CA ALA A 365 -18.76 -9.08 -1.83
C ALA A 365 -18.87 -8.02 -0.71
N ASP A 366 -18.75 -8.41 0.56
CA ASP A 366 -18.74 -7.49 1.70
C ASP A 366 -17.50 -6.59 1.75
N TYR A 367 -16.34 -7.06 1.25
CA TYR A 367 -15.14 -6.23 1.11
C TYR A 367 -15.29 -5.22 -0.02
N LEU A 368 -15.90 -5.63 -1.13
CA LEU A 368 -16.17 -4.76 -2.27
C LEU A 368 -17.16 -3.64 -1.90
N ALA A 369 -18.22 -3.97 -1.17
CA ALA A 369 -19.18 -3.00 -0.66
C ALA A 369 -18.54 -2.03 0.34
N LEU A 370 -17.72 -2.54 1.26
CA LEU A 370 -16.97 -1.71 2.20
C LEU A 370 -16.03 -0.75 1.48
N TRP A 371 -15.25 -1.24 0.51
CA TRP A 371 -14.37 -0.43 -0.32
C TRP A 371 -15.13 0.70 -1.01
N ALA A 372 -16.25 0.41 -1.66
CA ALA A 372 -17.03 1.41 -2.40
C ALA A 372 -17.56 2.56 -1.52
N GLY A 373 -17.76 2.33 -0.22
CA GLY A 373 -18.26 3.32 0.73
C GLY A 373 -17.21 4.17 1.43
N LEU A 374 -15.91 3.90 1.25
CA LEU A 374 -14.83 4.60 1.95
C LEU A 374 -14.33 5.86 1.21
N PRO A 375 -13.73 6.83 1.92
CA PRO A 375 -13.14 8.02 1.31
C PRO A 375 -12.05 7.69 0.30
N ALA A 376 -12.16 8.24 -0.91
CA ALA A 376 -11.26 7.95 -2.02
C ALA A 376 -10.07 8.91 -2.17
N ASP A 377 -10.21 10.14 -1.64
CA ASP A 377 -9.20 11.18 -1.70
C ASP A 377 -9.07 11.86 -0.34
N SER A 378 -7.91 12.47 -0.09
CA SER A 378 -7.66 13.29 1.10
C SER A 378 -6.95 14.59 0.71
N THR A 379 -7.20 15.65 1.46
CA THR A 379 -6.44 16.91 1.40
C THR A 379 -5.30 16.94 2.42
N VAL A 380 -5.15 15.89 3.24
CA VAL A 380 -4.12 15.81 4.28
C VAL A 380 -2.86 15.19 3.70
N GLU A 381 -1.75 15.95 3.71
CA GLU A 381 -0.46 15.54 3.13
C GLU A 381 0.01 14.17 3.62
N GLU A 382 -0.01 13.94 4.95
CA GLU A 382 0.44 12.65 5.52
C GLU A 382 -0.45 11.49 5.08
N VAL A 383 -1.76 11.70 4.89
CA VAL A 383 -2.66 10.64 4.41
C VAL A 383 -2.32 10.31 2.97
N ASN A 384 -2.14 11.33 2.11
CA ASN A 384 -1.74 11.12 0.73
C ASN A 384 -0.38 10.43 0.61
N ARG A 385 0.53 10.67 1.56
CA ARG A 385 1.81 9.95 1.63
C ARG A 385 1.67 8.48 2.03
N ASN A 386 0.73 8.14 2.90
CA ASN A 386 0.57 6.76 3.39
C ASN A 386 -0.57 5.98 2.67
N PHE A 387 -1.26 6.60 1.73
CA PHE A 387 -2.27 5.97 0.86
C PHE A 387 -1.77 6.09 -0.59
N PHE A 388 -1.02 5.09 -1.05
CA PHE A 388 -0.18 5.20 -2.25
C PHE A 388 -0.73 4.50 -3.50
N ILE A 389 -1.84 3.74 -3.39
CA ILE A 389 -2.61 3.22 -4.53
C ILE A 389 -3.92 4.00 -4.62
N ARG A 390 -4.04 4.88 -5.61
CA ARG A 390 -5.13 5.86 -5.70
C ARG A 390 -5.95 5.75 -6.97
N GLN A 391 -5.49 4.98 -7.96
CA GLN A 391 -6.17 4.74 -9.23
C GLN A 391 -6.40 3.24 -9.46
N PRO A 392 -7.32 2.59 -8.72
CA PRO A 392 -7.55 1.16 -8.83
C PRO A 392 -8.02 0.69 -10.22
N VAL A 393 -8.48 1.60 -11.07
CA VAL A 393 -8.78 1.30 -12.49
C VAL A 393 -7.54 0.88 -13.30
N LEU A 394 -6.33 1.21 -12.83
CA LEU A 394 -5.08 0.82 -13.48
C LEU A 394 -4.69 -0.63 -13.17
N TRP A 395 -5.20 -1.19 -12.09
CA TRP A 395 -4.88 -2.53 -11.60
C TRP A 395 -5.84 -3.56 -12.18
#